data_AF-A0A076H3L2-F1
#
_entry.id   AF-A0A076H3L2-F1
#
_cell.length_a   1.000
_cell.length_b   1.000
_cell.length_c   1.000
_cell.angle_alpha   90.00
_cell.angle_beta   90.00
_cell.angle_gamma   90.00
#
_symmetry.space_group_name_H-M   'P 1'
#
loop_
_entity.id
_entity.type
_entity.pdbx_description
1 polymer ?
#
loop_
_entity_poly.entity_id
_entity_poly.type
_entity_poly.pdbx_seq_one_letter_code
_entity_poly.pdbx_strand_id
1 'polypeptide(L)'
;MKFFTSIAAIAVIAGSPLLHITSANAKPFIYSNTFAYSGTNEQCLKGAEAVLKNNEIEDIQIEYKQDNRIAFIYGAHKNEYTTIQIECNQKLGVTSLAIAGLDNDFTFQLYSKLFETTW
;
A
#
# COMPACT_ATOMS: atom_id res chain seq x y z
N MET A 1 -60.60 16.54 -53.64
CA MET A 1 -59.16 16.24 -53.82
C MET A 1 -58.34 17.41 -53.30
N LYS A 2 -57.69 17.25 -52.13
CA LYS A 2 -56.52 18.04 -51.69
C LYS A 2 -55.69 17.10 -50.81
N PHE A 3 -54.52 16.73 -51.31
CA PHE A 3 -53.55 15.89 -50.62
C PHE A 3 -52.87 16.71 -49.54
N PHE A 4 -52.93 16.27 -48.29
CA PHE A 4 -52.04 16.77 -47.24
C PHE A 4 -50.97 15.72 -46.99
N THR A 5 -49.78 16.03 -47.50
CA THR A 5 -48.53 15.33 -47.28
C THR A 5 -48.13 15.39 -45.81
N SER A 6 -47.85 14.23 -45.24
CA SER A 6 -47.27 14.03 -43.92
C SER A 6 -45.86 14.63 -43.84
N ILE A 7 -45.53 15.26 -42.71
CA ILE A 7 -44.13 15.43 -42.28
C ILE A 7 -44.01 14.69 -40.96
N ALA A 8 -43.38 13.51 -40.99
CA ALA A 8 -42.98 12.80 -39.79
C ALA A 8 -41.79 13.55 -39.18
N ALA A 9 -41.98 14.08 -37.96
CA ALA A 9 -40.89 14.64 -37.18
C ALA A 9 -39.96 13.49 -36.76
N ILE A 10 -38.75 13.45 -37.33
CA ILE A 10 -37.69 12.55 -36.88
C ILE A 10 -37.16 13.11 -35.56
N ALA A 11 -37.53 12.48 -34.45
CA ALA A 11 -36.88 12.72 -33.17
C ALA A 11 -35.45 12.16 -33.26
N VAL A 12 -34.46 13.04 -33.38
CA VAL A 12 -33.05 12.67 -33.21
C VAL A 12 -32.85 12.39 -31.72
N ILE A 13 -32.89 11.12 -31.35
CA ILE A 13 -32.40 10.67 -30.05
C ILE A 13 -30.88 10.85 -30.10
N ALA A 14 -30.40 11.96 -29.55
CA ALA A 14 -29.00 12.13 -29.24
C ALA A 14 -28.65 11.10 -28.16
N GLY A 15 -28.26 9.90 -28.60
CA GLY A 15 -27.65 8.92 -27.72
C GLY A 15 -26.30 9.47 -27.30
N SER A 16 -26.24 10.08 -26.11
CA SER A 16 -24.98 10.38 -25.45
C SER A 16 -24.18 9.07 -25.40
N PRO A 17 -22.98 8.99 -26.01
CA PRO A 17 -22.13 7.84 -25.77
C PRO A 17 -21.81 7.84 -24.28
N LEU A 18 -22.35 6.86 -23.56
CA LEU A 18 -21.89 6.52 -22.22
C LEU A 18 -20.43 6.11 -22.38
N LEU A 19 -19.51 7.07 -22.22
CA LEU A 19 -18.10 6.79 -22.02
C LEU A 19 -18.03 5.77 -20.89
N HIS A 20 -17.65 4.54 -21.21
CA HIS A 20 -17.27 3.55 -20.21
C HIS A 20 -16.02 4.09 -19.52
N ILE A 21 -16.23 4.89 -18.48
CA ILE A 21 -15.20 5.27 -17.55
C ILE A 21 -14.84 3.97 -16.83
N THR A 22 -13.79 3.29 -17.31
CA THR A 22 -13.14 2.28 -16.50
C THR A 22 -12.70 2.98 -15.23
N SER A 23 -13.15 2.50 -14.06
CA SER A 23 -12.71 3.06 -12.79
C SER A 23 -11.19 3.19 -12.80
N ALA A 24 -10.68 4.39 -12.53
CA ALA A 24 -9.25 4.58 -12.35
C ALA A 24 -8.84 3.74 -11.13
N ASN A 25 -8.30 2.54 -11.38
CA ASN A 25 -7.78 1.70 -10.32
C ASN A 25 -6.58 2.43 -9.73
N ALA A 26 -6.69 2.86 -8.48
CA ALA A 26 -5.56 3.44 -7.77
C ALA A 26 -4.42 2.41 -7.76
N LYS A 27 -3.27 2.77 -8.33
CA LYS A 27 -2.09 1.91 -8.35
C LYS A 27 -1.27 2.22 -7.11
N PRO A 28 -1.03 1.26 -6.20
CA PRO A 28 -0.20 1.50 -5.05
C PRO A 28 1.27 1.69 -5.48
N PHE A 29 1.95 2.59 -4.79
CA PHE A 29 3.40 2.73 -4.82
C PHE A 29 3.99 1.83 -3.74
N ILE A 30 5.04 1.08 -4.10
CA ILE A 30 5.69 0.14 -3.19
C ILE A 30 7.17 0.44 -3.16
N TYR A 31 7.71 0.67 -1.97
CA TYR A 31 9.13 0.82 -1.72
C TYR A 31 9.58 -0.29 -0.80
N SER A 32 10.62 -1.02 -1.20
CA SER A 32 11.12 -2.15 -0.43
C SER A 32 12.63 -2.32 -0.57
N ASN A 33 13.28 -2.71 0.51
CA ASN A 33 14.69 -3.09 0.49
C ASN A 33 15.03 -4.06 1.63
N THR A 34 16.15 -4.74 1.49
CA THR A 34 16.67 -5.72 2.45
C THR A 34 18.09 -5.30 2.87
N PHE A 35 18.36 -5.34 4.16
CA PHE A 35 19.63 -4.94 4.76
C PHE A 35 20.11 -5.99 5.75
N ALA A 36 21.44 -6.05 5.96
CA ALA A 36 22.03 -6.99 6.90
C ALA A 36 21.64 -6.63 8.35
N TYR A 37 21.29 -7.64 9.13
CA TYR A 37 20.99 -7.50 10.55
C TYR A 37 21.53 -8.70 11.32
N SER A 38 22.37 -8.44 12.33
CA SER A 38 23.08 -9.48 13.08
C SER A 38 22.47 -9.78 14.46
N GLY A 39 21.32 -9.19 14.81
CA GLY A 39 20.64 -9.43 16.08
C GLY A 39 19.69 -10.64 16.05
N THR A 40 19.01 -10.89 17.17
CA THR A 40 17.95 -11.90 17.25
C THR A 40 16.64 -11.37 16.64
N ASN A 41 15.72 -12.27 16.29
CA ASN A 41 14.39 -11.85 15.83
C ASN A 41 13.64 -11.02 16.90
N GLU A 42 13.83 -11.31 18.18
CA GLU A 42 13.22 -10.55 19.27
C GLU A 42 13.77 -9.12 19.35
N GLN A 43 15.09 -8.95 19.17
CA GLN A 43 15.71 -7.62 19.11
C GLN A 43 15.19 -6.83 17.91
N CYS A 44 15.13 -7.47 16.74
CA CYS A 44 14.62 -6.86 15.52
C CYS A 44 13.16 -6.44 15.66
N LEU A 45 12.30 -7.32 16.18
CA LEU A 45 10.88 -7.01 16.39
C LEU A 45 10.66 -5.88 17.38
N LYS A 46 11.42 -5.85 18.48
CA LYS A 46 11.29 -4.80 19.49
C LYS A 46 11.70 -3.43 18.93
N GLY A 47 12.80 -3.39 18.16
CA GLY A 47 13.23 -2.19 17.45
C GLY A 47 12.20 -1.73 16.43
N ALA A 48 11.75 -2.65 15.57
CA ALA A 48 10.73 -2.40 14.57
C ALA A 48 9.42 -1.89 15.19
N GLU A 49 8.90 -2.53 16.23
CA GLU A 49 7.67 -2.10 16.90
C GLU A 49 7.79 -0.69 17.48
N ALA A 50 8.93 -0.35 18.10
CA ALA A 50 9.15 0.99 18.62
C ALA A 50 9.20 2.04 17.50
N VAL A 51 9.90 1.73 16.40
CA VAL A 51 9.98 2.59 15.22
C VAL A 51 8.61 2.79 14.58
N LEU A 52 7.82 1.73 14.41
CA LEU A 52 6.47 1.82 13.85
C LEU A 52 5.56 2.70 14.73
N LYS A 53 5.53 2.49 16.05
CA LYS A 53 4.73 3.32 16.97
C LYS A 53 5.11 4.80 16.95
N ASN A 54 6.40 5.10 16.82
CA ASN A 54 6.90 6.47 16.73
C ASN A 54 6.59 7.17 15.39
N ASN A 55 6.06 6.43 14.42
CA ASN A 55 5.73 6.91 13.08
C ASN A 55 4.24 6.74 12.76
N GLU A 56 3.38 6.80 13.78
CA GLU A 56 1.92 6.77 13.66
C GLU A 56 1.40 5.50 12.96
N ILE A 57 2.13 4.39 13.09
CA ILE A 57 1.69 3.09 12.61
C ILE A 57 0.90 2.40 13.72
N GLU A 58 -0.34 2.07 13.40
CA GLU A 58 -1.29 1.39 14.27
C GLU A 58 -1.61 -0.01 13.72
N ASP A 59 -2.51 -0.72 14.39
CA ASP A 59 -2.94 -2.09 14.04
C ASP A 59 -1.78 -3.06 13.85
N ILE A 60 -0.78 -2.95 14.73
CA ILE A 60 0.44 -3.74 14.67
C ILE A 60 0.13 -5.23 14.89
N GLN A 61 0.55 -6.05 13.93
CA GLN A 61 0.44 -7.51 14.01
C GLN A 61 1.81 -8.15 13.88
N ILE A 62 2.07 -9.19 14.67
CA ILE A 62 3.33 -9.94 14.64
C ILE A 62 3.02 -11.39 14.28
N GLU A 63 3.78 -11.94 13.32
CA GLU A 63 3.66 -13.32 12.85
C GLU A 63 5.02 -14.01 12.92
N TYR A 64 5.08 -15.22 13.48
CA TYR A 64 6.29 -16.05 13.51
C TYR A 64 6.19 -17.20 12.52
N LYS A 65 7.29 -17.52 11.84
CA LYS A 65 7.42 -18.65 10.90
C LYS A 65 8.71 -19.42 11.11
N GLN A 66 8.72 -20.68 10.62
CA GLN A 66 9.89 -21.56 10.57
C GLN A 66 10.59 -21.74 11.92
N ASP A 67 9.86 -22.18 12.95
CA ASP A 67 10.35 -22.36 14.32
C ASP A 67 10.95 -21.07 14.90
N ASN A 68 10.24 -19.95 14.71
CA ASN A 68 10.62 -18.61 15.15
C ASN A 68 11.92 -18.05 14.54
N ARG A 69 12.41 -18.63 13.43
CA ARG A 69 13.59 -18.12 12.71
C ARG A 69 13.29 -16.98 11.75
N ILE A 70 12.02 -16.80 11.40
CA ILE A 70 11.53 -15.65 10.65
C ILE A 70 10.39 -15.04 11.45
N ALA A 71 10.41 -13.73 11.61
CA ALA A 71 9.29 -12.99 12.17
C ALA A 71 8.89 -11.85 11.24
N PHE A 72 7.60 -11.54 11.20
CA PHE A 72 7.04 -10.43 10.46
C PHE A 72 6.34 -9.51 11.43
N ILE A 73 6.46 -8.22 11.21
CA ILE A 73 5.65 -7.20 11.85
C ILE A 73 4.99 -6.36 10.77
N TYR A 74 3.67 -6.23 10.88
CA TYR A 74 2.81 -5.51 9.94
C TYR A 74 2.15 -4.36 10.67
N GLY A 75 1.75 -3.32 9.94
CA GLY A 75 0.91 -2.25 10.46
C GLY A 75 0.36 -1.35 9.37
N ALA A 76 -0.51 -0.43 9.76
CA ALA A 76 -1.09 0.58 8.87
C ALA A 76 -0.89 1.97 9.46
N HIS A 77 -0.64 2.96 8.60
CA HIS A 77 -0.56 4.34 9.05
C HIS A 77 -1.94 4.83 9.52
N LYS A 78 -1.99 5.53 10.66
CA LYS A 78 -3.23 5.99 11.30
C LYS A 78 -4.15 6.79 10.37
N ASN A 79 -3.56 7.67 9.57
CA ASN A 79 -4.29 8.69 8.80
C ASN A 79 -4.15 8.56 7.28
N GLU A 80 -3.26 7.68 6.81
CA GLU A 80 -2.92 7.59 5.39
C GLU A 80 -3.17 6.16 4.90
N TYR A 81 -3.54 6.00 3.63
CA TYR A 81 -3.71 4.69 3.00
C TYR A 81 -2.36 4.05 2.70
N THR A 82 -1.62 3.72 3.76
CA THR A 82 -0.25 3.19 3.72
C THR A 82 -0.12 2.04 4.71
N THR A 83 0.47 0.94 4.26
CA THR A 83 0.78 -0.24 5.08
C THR A 83 2.28 -0.51 5.05
N ILE A 84 2.78 -1.09 6.15
CA ILE A 84 4.18 -1.44 6.34
C ILE A 84 4.27 -2.91 6.71
N GLN A 85 5.29 -3.56 6.16
CA GLN A 85 5.75 -4.86 6.59
C GLN A 85 7.25 -4.78 6.85
N ILE A 86 7.67 -5.37 7.95
CA ILE A 86 9.06 -5.63 8.28
C ILE A 86 9.23 -7.13 8.47
N GLU A 87 10.20 -7.73 7.79
CA GLU A 87 10.62 -9.11 8.01
C GLU A 87 11.95 -9.13 8.75
N CYS A 88 12.01 -9.84 9.87
CA CYS A 88 13.22 -10.17 10.62
C CYS A 88 13.58 -11.63 10.30
N ASN A 89 14.67 -11.85 9.57
CA ASN A 89 15.09 -13.17 9.13
C ASN A 89 16.48 -13.53 9.68
N GLN A 90 16.50 -14.03 10.92
CA GLN A 90 17.72 -14.47 11.59
C GLN A 90 18.45 -15.59 10.83
N LYS A 91 17.73 -16.46 10.11
CA LYS A 91 18.34 -17.54 9.33
C LYS A 91 19.26 -17.00 8.23
N LEU A 92 18.85 -15.89 7.60
CA LEU A 92 19.62 -15.23 6.55
C LEU A 92 20.47 -14.07 7.08
N GLY A 93 20.27 -13.64 8.33
CA GLY A 93 20.96 -12.48 8.91
C GLY A 93 20.55 -11.17 8.24
N VAL A 94 19.27 -11.04 7.87
CA VAL A 94 18.75 -9.88 7.16
C VAL A 94 17.44 -9.40 7.76
N THR A 95 17.16 -8.11 7.53
CA THR A 95 15.87 -7.48 7.77
C THR A 95 15.39 -6.87 6.46
N SER A 96 14.11 -7.05 6.14
CA SER A 96 13.47 -6.45 4.98
C SER A 96 12.43 -5.44 5.43
N LEU A 97 12.39 -4.27 4.78
CA LEU A 97 11.36 -3.25 4.92
C LEU A 97 10.56 -3.18 3.62
N ALA A 98 9.24 -3.16 3.71
CA ALA A 98 8.35 -2.86 2.61
C ALA A 98 7.26 -1.89 3.07
N ILE A 99 7.02 -0.83 2.30
CA ILE A 99 5.95 0.13 2.51
C ILE A 99 5.15 0.24 1.22
N ALA A 100 3.83 0.14 1.32
CA ALA A 100 2.91 0.28 0.19
C ALA A 100 1.84 1.32 0.50
N GLY A 101 1.56 2.24 -0.41
CA GLY A 101 0.53 3.26 -0.22
C GLY A 101 0.02 3.88 -1.53
N LEU A 102 -1.06 4.66 -1.45
CA LEU A 102 -1.68 5.31 -2.61
C LEU A 102 -1.07 6.68 -2.95
N ASP A 103 -0.51 7.37 -1.96
CA ASP A 103 0.22 8.63 -2.15
C ASP A 103 1.71 8.32 -2.29
N ASN A 104 2.28 8.56 -3.48
CA ASN A 104 3.68 8.29 -3.76
C ASN A 104 4.64 9.03 -2.84
N ASP A 105 4.40 10.33 -2.63
CA ASP A 105 5.35 11.21 -1.95
C ASP A 105 5.36 10.89 -0.46
N PHE A 106 4.18 10.69 0.12
CA PHE A 106 4.06 10.22 1.49
C PHE A 106 4.69 8.83 1.67
N THR A 107 4.38 7.87 0.79
CA THR A 107 4.91 6.50 0.87
C THR A 107 6.43 6.49 0.80
N PHE A 108 7.02 7.27 -0.11
CA PHE A 108 8.47 7.39 -0.25
C PHE A 108 9.14 8.07 0.95
N GLN A 109 8.54 9.13 1.48
CA GLN A 109 9.06 9.84 2.65
C GLN A 109 9.05 8.94 3.88
N LEU A 110 7.95 8.23 4.12
CA LEU A 110 7.85 7.28 5.22
C LEU A 110 8.88 6.16 5.05
N TYR A 111 9.03 5.61 3.83
CA TYR A 111 10.04 4.59 3.55
C TYR A 111 11.45 5.07 3.87
N SER A 112 11.82 6.26 3.38
CA SER A 112 13.15 6.84 3.59
C SER A 112 13.41 7.06 5.09
N LYS A 113 12.41 7.60 5.81
CA LYS A 113 12.49 7.82 7.25
C LYS A 113 12.70 6.51 8.03
N LEU A 114 11.92 5.47 7.73
CA LEU A 114 12.05 4.18 8.41
C LEU A 114 13.37 3.48 8.06
N PHE A 115 13.79 3.55 6.79
CA PHE A 115 15.03 2.93 6.31
C PHE A 115 16.29 3.55 6.93
N GLU A 116 16.29 4.87 7.18
CA GLU A 116 17.41 5.59 7.81
C GLU A 116 17.43 5.46 9.34
N THR A 117 16.34 4.97 9.95
CA THR A 117 16.26 4.81 11.41
C THR A 117 17.08 3.61 11.86
N THR A 118 17.78 3.72 12.99
CA THR A 118 18.43 2.56 13.64
C THR A 118 17.41 1.71 14.39
N TRP A 119 17.38 0.40 14.10
CA TRP A 119 16.42 -0.57 14.65
C TRP A 119 17.09 -1.51 15.65
#